data_AF-A0A0Q4RMG4-F1
#
_entry.id   AF-A0A0Q4RMG4-F1
#
_cell.length_a   1.000
_cell.length_b   1.000
_cell.length_c   1.000
_cell.angle_alpha   90.00
_cell.angle_beta   90.00
_cell.angle_gamma   90.00
#
_symmetry.space_group_name_H-M   'P 1'
#
loop_
_entity.id
_entity.type
_entity.pdbx_description
1 polymer ?
#
loop_
_entity_poly.entity_id
_entity_poly.type
_entity_poly.pdbx_seq_one_letter_code
_entity_poly.pdbx_strand_id
1 'polypeptide(L)'
;MEDLEKEQLAKAMAMTPYTVVIVHTRLTIVPIPSPDVPTGLYYADEGRTMTEERHFYEGRVVATLRGKPMKRVRYEVVVDRGDSTALSTKPAIVMLCRGPSGFYWGGVGSHLTASREAVALARKVGKELAAKPAGKFGYCDG
;
A
#
# COMPACT_ATOMS: atom_id res chain seq x y z
N MET A 1 7.58 -9.95 -17.08
CA MET A 1 7.01 -8.61 -16.73
C MET A 1 7.01 -7.75 -17.98
N GLU A 2 5.85 -7.18 -18.33
CA GLU A 2 5.65 -6.35 -19.53
C GLU A 2 6.25 -4.94 -19.37
N ASP A 3 6.50 -4.22 -20.47
CA ASP A 3 7.18 -2.92 -20.39
C ASP A 3 6.34 -1.85 -19.68
N LEU A 4 5.02 -1.89 -19.82
CA LEU A 4 4.11 -1.01 -19.09
C LEU A 4 4.19 -1.23 -17.58
N GLU A 5 4.26 -2.48 -17.12
CA GLU A 5 4.39 -2.80 -15.69
C GLU A 5 5.72 -2.30 -15.12
N LYS A 6 6.80 -2.37 -15.91
CA LYS A 6 8.13 -1.85 -15.53
C LYS A 6 8.09 -0.34 -15.35
N GLU A 7 7.46 0.37 -16.28
CA GLU A 7 7.32 1.82 -16.23
C GLU A 7 6.47 2.25 -15.03
N GLN A 8 5.33 1.59 -14.81
CA GLN A 8 4.46 1.84 -13.66
C GLN A 8 5.18 1.60 -12.33
N LEU A 9 5.93 0.49 -12.22
CA LEU A 9 6.75 0.20 -11.04
C LEU A 9 7.75 1.33 -10.77
N ALA A 10 8.51 1.74 -11.79
CA ALA A 10 9.54 2.77 -11.65
C ALA A 10 8.93 4.13 -11.28
N LYS A 11 7.81 4.49 -11.91
CA LYS A 11 7.05 5.72 -11.63
C LYS A 11 6.52 5.74 -10.20
N ALA A 12 5.79 4.70 -9.79
CA ALA A 12 5.22 4.61 -8.45
C ALA A 12 6.32 4.61 -7.38
N MET A 13 7.45 3.94 -7.65
CA MET A 13 8.62 4.00 -6.76
C MET A 13 9.18 5.40 -6.66
N ALA A 14 9.29 6.15 -7.75
CA ALA A 14 9.77 7.54 -7.72
C ALA A 14 8.84 8.45 -6.90
N MET A 15 7.53 8.21 -6.99
CA MET A 15 6.47 8.99 -6.35
C MET A 15 6.19 8.61 -4.90
N THR A 16 6.87 7.60 -4.34
CA THR A 16 6.71 7.15 -2.95
C THR A 16 8.05 7.04 -2.21
N PRO A 17 8.10 7.37 -0.90
CA PRO A 17 9.35 7.36 -0.14
C PRO A 17 9.81 5.97 0.29
N TYR A 18 8.90 5.00 0.41
CA TYR A 18 9.20 3.66 0.90
C TYR A 18 8.80 2.60 -0.10
N THR A 19 9.66 1.60 -0.29
CA THR A 19 9.33 0.41 -1.08
C THR A 19 9.89 -0.81 -0.39
N VAL A 20 9.05 -1.80 -0.16
CA VAL A 20 9.38 -3.02 0.57
C VAL A 20 8.87 -4.25 -0.16
N VAL A 21 9.60 -5.35 -0.03
CA VAL A 21 9.08 -6.69 -0.30
C VAL A 21 8.55 -7.25 1.01
N ILE A 22 7.28 -7.60 1.05
CA ILE A 22 6.61 -8.09 2.26
C ILE A 22 5.90 -9.41 2.01
N VAL A 23 5.71 -10.16 3.09
CA VAL A 23 4.75 -11.26 3.15
C VAL A 23 3.69 -10.84 4.16
N HIS A 24 2.44 -10.71 3.72
CA HIS A 24 1.34 -10.37 4.60
C HIS A 24 1.06 -11.51 5.57
N THR A 25 0.71 -11.14 6.80
CA THR A 25 0.50 -12.04 7.94
C THR A 25 -0.85 -11.82 8.61
N ARG A 26 -1.44 -10.63 8.44
CA ARG A 26 -2.75 -10.28 8.98
C ARG A 26 -3.40 -9.22 8.09
N LEU A 27 -4.71 -9.33 7.93
CA LEU A 27 -5.59 -8.31 7.38
C LEU A 27 -6.71 -8.07 8.39
N THR A 28 -6.90 -6.81 8.79
CA THR A 28 -8.05 -6.38 9.59
C THR A 28 -8.86 -5.41 8.77
N ILE A 29 -10.16 -5.68 8.60
CA ILE A 29 -11.09 -4.81 7.87
C ILE A 29 -11.97 -4.08 8.87
N VAL A 30 -12.07 -2.76 8.73
CA VAL A 30 -12.90 -1.89 9.57
C VAL A 30 -13.81 -1.08 8.65
N PRO A 31 -15.13 -1.24 8.70
CA PRO A 31 -16.04 -0.41 7.92
C PRO A 31 -15.88 1.07 8.25
N ILE A 32 -15.98 1.93 7.25
CA ILE A 32 -15.97 3.38 7.44
C ILE A 32 -17.43 3.86 7.39
N PRO A 33 -17.95 4.44 8.49
CA PRO A 33 -19.28 5.02 8.48
C PRO A 33 -19.37 6.16 7.46
N SER A 34 -20.44 6.17 6.65
CA SER A 34 -20.71 7.35 5.82
C SER A 34 -20.96 8.57 6.72
N PRO A 35 -20.36 9.74 6.40
CA PRO A 35 -20.59 10.98 7.17
C PRO A 35 -22.05 11.43 7.15
N ASP A 36 -22.84 10.96 6.17
CA ASP A 36 -24.25 11.33 5.99
C ASP A 36 -25.21 10.56 6.91
N VAL A 37 -24.71 9.64 7.74
CA VAL A 37 -25.54 8.77 8.58
C VAL A 37 -25.39 9.12 10.07
N PRO A 38 -26.47 9.57 10.74
CA PRO A 38 -26.45 9.88 12.16
C PRO A 38 -26.03 8.68 13.02
N THR A 39 -25.23 8.95 14.06
CA THR A 39 -24.47 7.96 14.85
C THR A 39 -25.33 6.92 15.60
N GLY A 40 -26.66 7.04 15.58
CA GLY A 40 -27.62 6.19 16.30
C GLY A 40 -28.42 5.20 15.43
N LEU A 41 -28.20 5.16 14.10
CA LEU A 41 -28.99 4.33 13.17
C LEU A 41 -28.23 3.13 12.58
N TYR A 42 -27.03 2.82 13.10
CA TYR A 42 -26.16 1.76 12.56
C TYR A 42 -26.72 0.33 12.64
N TYR A 43 -27.83 0.10 13.36
CA TYR A 43 -28.37 -1.24 13.63
C TYR A 43 -29.58 -1.65 12.77
N ALA A 44 -30.02 -0.83 11.80
CA ALA A 44 -31.30 -1.08 11.11
C ALA A 44 -31.19 -1.60 9.66
N ASP A 45 -30.07 -1.41 8.95
CA ASP A 45 -29.95 -1.85 7.55
C ASP A 45 -28.46 -1.98 7.15
N GLU A 46 -27.86 -3.14 7.41
CA GLU A 46 -26.41 -3.42 7.35
C GLU A 46 -25.75 -3.22 5.96
N GLY A 47 -26.52 -2.89 4.92
CA GLY A 47 -26.07 -2.77 3.54
C GLY A 47 -25.98 -1.36 2.95
N ARG A 48 -26.66 -0.34 3.50
CA ARG A 48 -26.87 0.94 2.78
C ARG A 48 -26.05 2.13 3.25
N THR A 49 -25.34 2.03 4.37
CA THR A 49 -24.76 3.18 5.10
C THR A 49 -23.24 3.22 5.13
N MET A 50 -22.56 2.23 4.55
CA MET A 50 -21.11 2.11 4.52
C MET A 50 -20.67 1.78 3.10
N THR A 51 -20.12 2.76 2.40
CA THR A 51 -19.63 2.61 1.02
C THR A 51 -18.14 2.33 0.95
N GLU A 52 -17.40 2.58 2.03
CA GLU A 52 -15.96 2.39 2.12
C GLU A 52 -15.59 1.52 3.32
N GLU A 53 -14.43 0.89 3.23
CA GLU A 53 -13.83 0.16 4.34
C GLU A 53 -12.32 0.40 4.39
N ARG A 54 -11.78 0.33 5.61
CA ARG A 54 -10.37 0.46 5.89
C ARG A 54 -9.75 -0.90 6.10
N HIS A 55 -8.72 -1.21 5.31
CA HIS A 55 -7.93 -2.41 5.43
C HIS A 55 -6.60 -2.10 6.10
N PHE A 56 -6.33 -2.77 7.22
CA PHE A 56 -5.03 -2.75 7.86
C PHE A 56 -4.28 -4.03 7.53
N TYR A 57 -3.23 -3.89 6.74
CA TYR A 57 -2.32 -4.97 6.39
C TYR A 57 -1.13 -4.98 7.33
N GLU A 58 -0.80 -6.15 7.89
CA GLU A 58 0.43 -6.37 8.64
C GLU A 58 1.27 -7.45 7.96
N GLY A 59 2.58 -7.21 7.84
CA GLY A 59 3.46 -8.15 7.18
C GLY A 59 4.88 -8.16 7.74
N ARG A 60 5.57 -9.26 7.44
CA ARG A 60 7.02 -9.38 7.62
C ARG A 60 7.72 -8.80 6.40
N VAL A 61 8.69 -7.92 6.63
CA VAL A 61 9.50 -7.35 5.55
C VAL A 61 10.61 -8.33 5.22
N VAL A 62 10.65 -8.76 3.96
CA VAL A 62 11.70 -9.63 3.41
C VAL A 62 12.87 -8.78 2.95
N ALA A 63 12.60 -7.62 2.34
CA ALA A 63 13.62 -6.67 1.93
C ALA A 63 13.07 -5.24 1.91
N THR A 64 13.87 -4.27 2.34
CA THR A 64 13.63 -2.86 2.07
C THR A 64 14.38 -2.47 0.81
N LEU A 65 13.65 -2.00 -0.21
CA LEU A 65 14.20 -1.59 -1.51
C LEU A 65 14.41 -0.08 -1.60
N ARG A 66 13.59 0.70 -0.89
CA ARG A 66 13.71 2.16 -0.74
C ARG A 66 13.25 2.59 0.65
N GLY A 67 13.89 3.63 1.20
CA GLY A 67 13.56 4.21 2.49
C GLY A 67 14.29 3.56 3.66
N LYS A 68 13.85 3.86 4.89
CA LYS A 68 14.48 3.33 6.11
C LYS A 68 14.29 1.80 6.20
N PRO A 69 15.31 1.02 6.60
CA PRO A 69 15.18 -0.42 6.80
C PRO A 69 14.05 -0.79 7.77
N MET A 70 13.28 -1.80 7.43
CA MET A 70 12.13 -2.28 8.22
C MET A 70 12.17 -3.81 8.36
N LYS A 71 11.76 -4.33 9.52
CA LYS A 71 11.59 -5.77 9.77
C LYS A 71 10.13 -6.23 9.67
N ARG A 72 9.21 -5.34 10.05
CA ARG A 72 7.76 -5.51 9.97
C ARG A 72 7.15 -4.20 9.52
N VAL A 73 5.99 -4.27 8.89
CA VAL A 73 5.22 -3.09 8.52
C VAL A 73 3.74 -3.34 8.76
N ARG A 74 3.06 -2.29 9.22
CA ARG A 74 1.61 -2.19 9.23
C ARG A 74 1.25 -0.97 8.40
N TYR A 75 0.33 -1.11 7.45
CA TYR A 75 -0.14 -0.01 6.64
C TYR A 75 -1.64 -0.09 6.39
N GLU A 76 -2.26 1.07 6.15
CA GLU A 76 -3.67 1.18 5.84
C GLU A 76 -3.94 1.40 4.34
N VAL A 77 -5.10 0.92 3.90
CA VAL A 77 -5.71 1.18 2.60
C VAL A 77 -7.18 1.48 2.83
N VAL A 78 -7.71 2.49 2.14
CA VAL A 78 -9.17 2.71 2.06
C VAL A 78 -9.61 2.22 0.69
N VAL A 79 -10.64 1.38 0.67
CA VAL A 79 -11.24 0.82 -0.55
C VAL A 79 -12.76 0.91 -0.48
N ASP A 80 -13.41 0.75 -1.62
CA ASP A 80 -14.86 0.61 -1.67
C ASP A 80 -15.29 -0.69 -0.99
N ARG A 81 -16.38 -0.64 -0.25
CA ARG A 81 -16.91 -1.80 0.46
C ARG A 81 -17.29 -2.90 -0.53
N GLY A 82 -16.79 -4.10 -0.29
CA GLY A 82 -17.03 -5.25 -1.18
C GLY A 82 -15.96 -5.44 -2.25
N ASP A 83 -14.96 -4.55 -2.33
CA ASP A 83 -13.72 -4.84 -3.04
C ASP A 83 -13.02 -6.02 -2.36
N SER A 84 -13.23 -7.19 -2.94
CA SER A 84 -12.72 -8.46 -2.43
C SER A 84 -11.20 -8.40 -2.29
N THR A 85 -10.73 -8.44 -1.05
CA THR A 85 -9.30 -8.61 -0.74
C THR A 85 -9.10 -9.90 0.03
N ALA A 86 -8.35 -10.81 -0.57
CA ALA A 86 -7.85 -11.98 0.14
C ALA A 86 -6.46 -11.65 0.72
N LEU A 87 -6.23 -12.08 1.96
CA LEU A 87 -4.89 -12.09 2.53
C LEU A 87 -4.01 -13.05 1.72
N SER A 88 -3.18 -12.52 0.83
CA SER A 88 -2.20 -13.30 0.09
C SER A 88 -0.94 -13.48 0.93
N THR A 89 -0.51 -14.73 1.13
CA THR A 89 0.79 -15.04 1.76
C THR A 89 1.95 -15.05 0.75
N LYS A 90 1.68 -14.78 -0.53
CA LYS A 90 2.72 -14.64 -1.55
C LYS A 90 3.49 -13.32 -1.32
N PRO A 91 4.82 -13.30 -1.50
CA PRO A 91 5.59 -12.07 -1.40
C PRO A 91 5.10 -11.01 -2.40
N ALA A 92 4.97 -9.77 -1.91
CA ALA A 92 4.53 -8.64 -2.70
C ALA A 92 5.48 -7.45 -2.54
N ILE A 93 5.66 -6.68 -3.62
CA ILE A 93 6.30 -5.37 -3.59
C ILE A 93 5.22 -4.36 -3.24
N VAL A 94 5.40 -3.64 -2.13
CA VAL A 94 4.48 -2.61 -1.67
C VAL A 94 5.21 -1.29 -1.53
N MET A 95 4.60 -0.25 -2.08
CA MET A 95 5.08 1.13 -2.01
C MET A 95 4.20 1.92 -1.06
N LEU A 96 4.86 2.65 -0.16
CA LEU A 96 4.20 3.23 1.00
C LEU A 96 4.59 4.70 1.16
N CYS A 97 3.61 5.46 1.61
CA CYS A 97 3.76 6.79 2.17
C CYS A 97 3.69 6.71 3.70
N ARG A 98 4.08 7.80 4.38
CA ARG A 98 4.01 7.90 5.84
C ARG A 98 3.24 9.15 6.22
N GLY A 99 2.11 8.96 6.89
CA GLY A 99 1.27 10.03 7.42
C GLY A 99 1.25 10.03 8.95
N PRO A 100 0.39 10.86 9.57
CA PRO A 100 0.26 10.98 11.02
C PRO A 100 -0.06 9.64 11.71
N SER A 101 -0.90 8.82 11.08
CA SER A 101 -1.39 7.54 11.61
C SER A 101 -0.46 6.34 11.32
N GLY A 102 0.66 6.56 10.63
CA GLY A 102 1.60 5.51 10.23
C GLY A 102 1.76 5.39 8.71
N PHE A 103 1.97 4.17 8.23
CA PHE A 103 2.12 3.94 6.79
C PHE A 103 0.75 3.78 6.11
N TYR A 104 0.65 4.29 4.90
CA TYR A 104 -0.51 4.06 4.03
C TYR A 104 -0.04 3.76 2.62
N TRP A 105 -0.92 3.12 1.86
CA TRP A 105 -0.65 2.73 0.48
C TRP A 105 -0.62 3.93 -0.46
N GLY A 106 0.41 4.00 -1.31
CA GLY A 106 0.60 5.10 -2.25
C GLY A 106 -0.30 5.07 -3.49
N GLY A 107 -1.46 4.41 -3.44
CA GLY A 107 -2.44 4.35 -4.54
C GLY A 107 -2.12 3.34 -5.65
N VAL A 108 -2.79 3.50 -6.80
CA VAL A 108 -2.77 2.54 -7.92
C VAL A 108 -1.34 2.24 -8.41
N GLY A 109 -1.03 0.96 -8.65
CA GLY A 109 0.29 0.51 -9.07
C GLY A 109 1.32 0.41 -7.92
N SER A 110 0.95 0.77 -6.69
CA SER A 110 1.83 0.67 -5.51
C SER A 110 1.82 -0.73 -4.86
N HIS A 111 1.24 -1.72 -5.53
CA HIS A 111 1.22 -3.13 -5.09
C HIS A 111 1.42 -4.05 -6.30
N LEU A 112 2.50 -4.85 -6.28
CA LEU A 112 2.80 -5.84 -7.32
C LEU A 112 3.22 -7.17 -6.70
N THR A 113 3.01 -8.27 -7.44
CA THR A 113 3.58 -9.57 -7.08
C THR A 113 5.11 -9.49 -7.14
N ALA A 114 5.80 -10.01 -6.11
CA ALA A 114 7.26 -9.98 -6.05
C ALA A 114 7.90 -11.11 -6.88
N SER A 115 7.73 -11.06 -8.20
CA SER A 115 8.49 -11.92 -9.12
C SER A 115 9.99 -11.58 -9.06
N ARG A 116 10.85 -12.52 -9.49
CA ARG A 116 12.32 -12.29 -9.51
C ARG A 116 12.67 -11.05 -10.33
N GLU A 117 12.03 -10.88 -11.49
CA GLU A 117 12.22 -9.75 -12.40
C GLU A 117 11.78 -8.43 -11.75
N ALA A 118 10.60 -8.41 -11.13
CA ALA A 118 10.07 -7.20 -10.47
C ALA A 118 10.95 -6.77 -9.29
N VAL A 119 11.42 -7.72 -8.47
CA VAL A 119 12.32 -7.42 -7.34
C VAL A 119 13.68 -6.92 -7.83
N ALA A 120 14.23 -7.50 -8.90
CA ALA A 120 15.49 -7.05 -9.47
C ALA A 120 15.39 -5.62 -10.02
N LEU A 121 14.32 -5.32 -10.75
CA LEU A 121 14.04 -3.98 -11.26
C LEU A 121 13.83 -2.98 -10.12
N ALA A 122 12.96 -3.29 -9.16
CA ALA A 122 12.70 -2.42 -8.02
C ALA A 122 13.97 -2.15 -7.19
N ARG A 123 14.86 -3.15 -7.05
CA ARG A 123 16.15 -2.96 -6.39
C ARG A 123 17.05 -1.99 -7.15
N LYS A 124 17.11 -2.10 -8.49
CA LYS A 124 17.88 -1.18 -9.34
C LYS A 124 17.34 0.25 -9.21
N VAL A 125 16.04 0.42 -9.42
CA VAL A 125 15.34 1.72 -9.30
C VAL A 125 15.53 2.33 -7.91
N GLY A 126 15.36 1.54 -6.85
CA GLY A 126 15.53 2.01 -5.47
C GLY A 126 16.94 2.56 -5.19
N LYS A 127 17.99 1.90 -5.72
CA LYS A 127 19.37 2.39 -5.61
C LYS A 127 19.57 3.70 -6.38
N GLU A 128 19.07 3.80 -7.60
CA GLU A 128 19.18 5.01 -8.43
C GLU A 128 18.47 6.21 -7.78
N LEU A 129 17.30 5.98 -7.19
CA LEU A 129 16.54 7.01 -6.49
C LEU A 129 17.18 7.42 -5.15
N ALA A 130 17.89 6.51 -4.48
CA ALA A 130 18.62 6.83 -3.24
C ALA A 130 19.85 7.71 -3.48
N ALA A 131 20.41 7.69 -4.69
CA ALA A 131 21.52 8.55 -5.09
C ALA A 131 21.10 10.00 -5.41
N LYS A 132 19.79 10.27 -5.48
CA LYS A 132 19.22 11.59 -5.80
C LYS A 132 18.60 12.21 -4.54
N PRO A 133 18.63 13.55 -4.39
CA PRO A 133 17.86 14.22 -3.33
C PRO A 133 16.39 13.81 -3.40
N ALA A 134 15.79 13.55 -2.24
CA ALA A 134 14.36 13.24 -2.16
C ALA A 134 13.56 14.47 -2.63
N GLY A 135 12.81 14.31 -3.72
CA GLY A 135 11.85 15.30 -4.21
C GLY A 135 10.50 15.19 -3.51
N LYS A 136 9.53 15.97 -3.98
CA LYS A 136 8.12 15.82 -3.56
C LYS A 136 7.58 14.46 -4.03
N PHE A 137 6.93 13.74 -3.14
CA PHE A 137 6.33 12.43 -3.41
C PHE A 137 4.86 12.63 -3.76
N GLY A 138 4.53 12.76 -5.04
CA GLY A 138 3.17 13.15 -5.46
C GLY A 138 2.08 12.08 -5.25
N TYR A 139 2.43 10.88 -4.75
CA TYR A 139 1.45 9.88 -4.30
C TYR A 139 1.19 9.93 -2.80
N CYS A 140 1.95 10.76 -2.08
CA CYS A 140 1.71 11.00 -0.67
C CYS A 140 0.95 12.30 -0.51
N ASP A 141 -0.16 12.26 0.22
CA ASP A 141 -0.75 13.43 0.85
C ASP A 141 0.34 14.29 1.50
N GLY A 142 0.39 15.56 1.07
CA GLY A 142 1.42 16.53 1.45
C GLY A 142 1.21 17.13 2.83
#